data_AF-A0A929P2V7-F1
#
_entry.id   AF-A0A929P2V7-F1
#
_cell.length_a   1.000
_cell.length_b   1.000
_cell.length_c   1.000
_cell.angle_alpha   90.00
_cell.angle_beta   90.00
_cell.angle_gamma   90.00
#
_symmetry.space_group_name_H-M   'P 1'
#
loop_
_entity.id
_entity.type
_entity.pdbx_description
1 polymer ?
#
loop_
_entity_poly.entity_id
_entity_poly.type
_entity_poly.pdbx_seq_one_letter_code
_entity_poly.pdbx_strand_id
1 'polypeptide(L)' 'MDIKAEKENIQTHIDKGNYHAAINLAISAMNECRREKDQAGVDEFLDFIKGIVDTMADEFGSQ' A
#
# COMPACT_ATOMS: atom_id res chain seq x y z
N MET A 1 10.93 -1.35 -10.16
CA MET A 1 9.84 -2.26 -9.71
C MET A 1 8.70 -2.35 -10.72
N ASP A 2 7.93 -3.44 -10.77
CA ASP A 2 6.61 -3.47 -11.42
C ASP A 2 5.54 -3.07 -10.39
N ILE A 3 5.07 -1.82 -10.47
CA ILE A 3 4.14 -1.24 -9.50
C ILE A 3 2.81 -2.02 -9.47
N LYS A 4 2.35 -2.49 -10.63
CA LYS A 4 1.06 -3.19 -10.73
C LYS A 4 1.15 -4.55 -10.05
N ALA A 5 2.18 -5.33 -10.37
CA ALA A 5 2.39 -6.64 -9.77
C ALA A 5 2.57 -6.52 -8.23
N GLU A 6 3.28 -5.48 -7.78
CA GLU A 6 3.47 -5.26 -6.34
C GLU A 6 2.16 -4.90 -5.63
N LYS A 7 1.31 -4.03 -6.22
CA LYS A 7 -0.01 -3.71 -5.68
C LYS A 7 -0.93 -4.93 -5.65
N GLU A 8 -0.90 -5.79 -6.68
CA GLU A 8 -1.64 -7.06 -6.70
C GLU A 8 -1.19 -7.98 -5.56
N ASN A 9 0.13 -8.10 -5.33
CA ASN A 9 0.67 -8.87 -4.21
C ASN A 9 0.17 -8.33 -2.85
N ILE A 10 0.27 -7.00 -2.65
CA ILE A 10 -0.20 -6.35 -1.41
C ILE A 10 -1.70 -6.53 -1.22
N GLN A 11 -2.50 -6.46 -2.28
CA GLN A 11 -3.94 -6.67 -2.22
C GLN A 11 -4.28 -8.06 -1.64
N THR A 12 -3.50 -9.10 -1.94
CA THR A 12 -3.74 -10.43 -1.36
C THR A 12 -3.59 -10.48 0.17
N HIS A 13 -2.86 -9.53 0.78
CA HIS A 13 -2.76 -9.39 2.23
C HIS A 13 -3.96 -8.62 2.79
N ILE A 14 -4.42 -7.58 2.10
CA ILE A 14 -5.63 -6.83 2.44
C ILE A 14 -6.83 -7.78 2.45
N ASP A 15 -7.01 -8.58 1.39
CA ASP A 15 -8.11 -9.54 1.25
C ASP A 15 -8.15 -10.60 2.36
N LYS A 16 -7.01 -10.82 3.04
CA LYS A 16 -6.89 -11.74 4.19
C LYS A 16 -7.02 -11.03 5.55
N GLY A 17 -7.32 -9.73 5.56
CA GLY A 17 -7.36 -8.88 6.77
C GLY A 17 -5.98 -8.62 7.39
N ASN A 18 -4.89 -8.91 6.67
CA ASN A 18 -3.53 -8.71 7.16
C ASN A 18 -3.01 -7.29 6.80
N TYR A 19 -3.66 -6.29 7.38
CA TYR A 19 -3.37 -4.87 7.15
C TYR A 19 -1.94 -4.47 7.55
N HIS A 20 -1.39 -5.08 8.60
CA HIS A 20 -0.01 -4.84 9.02
C HIS A 20 1.00 -5.21 7.93
N ALA A 21 0.87 -6.42 7.35
CA ALA A 21 1.73 -6.84 6.26
C ALA A 21 1.53 -5.95 5.02
N ALA A 22 0.27 -5.62 4.70
CA ALA A 22 -0.06 -4.79 3.55
C ALA A 22 0.61 -3.41 3.61
N ILE A 23 0.49 -2.70 4.76
CA ILE A 23 1.11 -1.39 4.96
C ILE A 23 2.63 -1.47 4.88
N ASN A 24 3.25 -2.47 5.53
CA ASN A 24 4.71 -2.61 5.52
C ASN A 24 5.27 -2.86 4.11
N LEU A 25 4.58 -3.69 3.32
CA LEU A 25 4.96 -3.95 1.93
C LEU A 25 4.78 -2.68 1.07
N ALA A 26 3.64 -1.97 1.20
CA ALA A 26 3.41 -0.73 0.48
C ALA A 26 4.46 0.36 0.79
N ILE A 27 4.85 0.51 2.07
CA ILE A 27 5.93 1.42 2.47
C ILE A 27 7.29 0.97 1.90
N SER A 28 7.56 -0.34 1.86
CA SER A 28 8.81 -0.87 1.30
C SER A 28 8.92 -0.58 -0.20
N ALA A 29 7.82 -0.78 -0.93
CA ALA A 29 7.69 -0.47 -2.35
C ALA A 29 7.82 1.04 -2.62
N MET A 30 7.15 1.89 -1.83
CA MET A 30 7.31 3.35 -1.89
C MET A 30 8.77 3.78 -1.70
N ASN A 31 9.46 3.17 -0.73
CA ASN A 31 10.87 3.46 -0.49
C ASN A 31 11.78 3.01 -1.64
N GLU A 32 11.43 1.94 -2.36
CA GLU A 32 12.11 1.54 -3.58
C GLU A 32 11.98 2.58 -4.68
N CYS A 33 10.74 3.02 -4.99
CA CYS A 33 10.50 4.11 -5.94
C CYS A 33 11.30 5.36 -5.55
N ARG A 34 11.32 5.72 -4.26
CA ARG A 34 12.12 6.84 -3.76
C ARG A 34 13.63 6.66 -4.01
N ARG A 35 14.18 5.45 -3.80
CA ARG A 35 15.61 5.16 -4.08
C ARG A 35 15.92 5.28 -5.56
N GLU A 36 14.99 4.88 -6.42
CA GLU A 36 15.10 4.96 -7.88
C GLU A 36 14.82 6.35 -8.44
N LYS A 37 14.46 7.33 -7.59
CA LYS A 37 14.01 8.68 -7.96
C LYS A 37 12.76 8.68 -8.85
N ASP A 38 11.92 7.65 -8.71
CA ASP A 38 10.63 7.54 -9.38
C ASP A 38 9.54 8.20 -8.51
N GLN A 39 9.31 9.49 -8.74
CA GLN A 39 8.31 10.25 -7.98
C GLN A 39 6.88 9.77 -8.27
N ALA A 40 6.59 9.37 -9.51
CA ALA A 40 5.26 8.88 -9.88
C ALA A 40 4.93 7.60 -9.10
N GLY A 41 5.90 6.69 -8.96
CA GLY A 41 5.74 5.51 -8.12
C GLY A 41 5.57 5.84 -6.64
N VAL A 42 6.30 6.83 -6.11
CA VAL A 42 6.10 7.30 -4.72
C VAL A 42 4.67 7.79 -4.52
N ASP A 43 4.17 8.61 -5.44
CA ASP A 43 2.81 9.16 -5.38
C ASP A 43 1.76 8.03 -5.45
N GLU A 44 1.96 7.06 -6.34
CA GLU A 44 1.08 5.88 -6.43
C GLU A 44 1.00 5.07 -5.14
N PHE A 45 2.12 4.85 -4.45
CA PHE A 45 2.10 4.10 -3.19
C PHE A 45 1.58 4.92 -2.02
N LEU A 46 1.74 6.25 -2.01
CA LEU A 46 1.10 7.10 -1.02
C LEU A 46 -0.42 7.03 -1.11
N ASP A 47 -0.96 7.15 -2.33
CA ASP A 47 -2.40 7.01 -2.59
C ASP A 47 -2.89 5.61 -2.21
N PHE A 48 -2.10 4.58 -2.51
CA PHE A 48 -2.44 3.20 -2.15
C PHE A 48 -2.45 2.96 -0.63
N ILE A 49 -1.45 3.48 0.10
CA ILE A 49 -1.40 3.40 1.58
C ILE A 49 -2.62 4.10 2.19
N LYS A 50 -3.01 5.26 1.64
CA LYS A 50 -4.22 5.95 2.09
C LYS A 50 -5.46 5.07 1.92
N GLY A 51 -5.62 4.42 0.77
CA GLY A 51 -6.74 3.49 0.53
C GLY A 51 -6.79 2.32 1.53
N ILE A 52 -5.64 1.80 1.96
CA ILE A 52 -5.57 0.76 3.01
C ILE A 52 -6.09 1.31 4.34
N VAL A 53 -5.66 2.52 4.72
CA VAL A 53 -6.10 3.18 5.96
C VAL A 53 -7.59 3.50 5.91
N ASP A 54 -8.10 3.97 4.78
CA ASP A 54 -9.53 4.24 4.58
C ASP A 54 -10.35 2.95 4.76
N THR A 55 -9.88 1.82 4.20
CA THR A 55 -10.50 0.51 4.39
C THR A 55 -10.53 0.10 5.87
N MET A 56 -9.43 0.29 6.59
CA MET A 56 -9.37 0.01 8.03
C MET A 56 -10.31 0.92 8.83
N ALA A 57 -10.45 2.19 8.44
CA ALA A 57 -11.37 3.11 9.09
C ALA A 57 -12.83 2.68 8.89
N ASP A 58 -13.19 2.21 7.70
CA ASP A 58 -14.52 1.68 7.40
C ASP A 58 -14.82 0.38 8.18
N GLU A 59 -13.83 -0.52 8.32
CA GLU A 59 -14.01 -1.81 9.00
C GLU A 59 -13.95 -1.73 10.53
N PHE A 60 -13.07 -0.90 11.08
CA PHE A 60 -12.76 -0.89 12.51
C PHE A 60 -13.07 0.43 13.20
N GLY A 61 -13.32 1.51 12.45
CA GLY A 61 -13.65 2.80 13.01
C GLY A 61 -15.01 2.78 13.71
N SER A 62 -15.07 3.37 14.90
CA SER A 62 -16.34 3.65 15.57
C SER A 62 -16.97 4.90 14.96
N GLN A 63 -18.29 4.86 14.73
CA GLN A 63 -19.08 6.04 14.35
C GLN A 63 -19.18 7.06 15.48
#